data_AF-A0A7X3NWB1-F1
#
_entry.id   AF-A0A7X3NWB1-F1
#
_cell.length_a   1.000
_cell.length_b   1.000
_cell.length_c   1.000
_cell.angle_alpha   90.00
_cell.angle_beta   90.00
_cell.angle_gamma   90.00
#
_symmetry.space_group_name_H-M   'P 1'
#
loop_
_entity.id
_entity.type
_entity.pdbx_description
1 polymer ?
#
loop_
_entity_poly.entity_id
_entity_poly.type
_entity_poly.pdbx_seq_one_letter_code
_entity_poly.pdbx_strand_id
1 'polypeptide(L)'
;MNKFISEGAYEVPQLPKSELATLQIDTEGGWLQRYKLIAFRIDGKLAMRKQIDAHGEIAIDEILVLPGKRDMSVTTIHRHFFDNDTGSTIQLVSKFSADVKAGGTYLLKDDNKLVDANTGEVISHWKLF
;
A
#
# COMPACT_ATOMS: atom_id res chain seq x y z
N MET A 1 -11.60 -19.29 1.31
CA MET A 1 -10.67 -18.90 0.22
C MET A 1 -10.09 -17.54 0.59
N ASN A 2 -8.76 -17.43 0.71
CA ASN A 2 -8.07 -16.25 1.23
C ASN A 2 -8.06 -15.15 0.13
N LYS A 3 -9.13 -14.36 0.01
CA LYS A 3 -9.33 -13.34 -1.06
C LYS A 3 -8.19 -12.31 -1.18
N PHE A 4 -7.32 -12.24 -0.19
CA PHE A 4 -6.21 -11.28 -0.11
C PHE A 4 -4.93 -11.74 -0.81
N ILE A 5 -4.86 -12.99 -1.29
CA ILE A 5 -3.72 -13.49 -2.07
C ILE A 5 -4.28 -14.28 -3.25
N SER A 6 -4.12 -13.74 -4.46
CA SER A 6 -4.31 -14.45 -5.73
C SER A 6 -3.00 -14.45 -6.50
N GLU A 7 -2.81 -15.42 -7.38
CA GLU A 7 -1.72 -15.37 -8.35
C GLU A 7 -1.95 -14.23 -9.36
N GLY A 8 -0.90 -13.50 -9.72
CA GLY A 8 -0.91 -12.53 -10.82
C GLY A 8 -0.71 -11.05 -10.46
N ALA A 9 -0.42 -10.28 -11.50
CA ALA A 9 -0.33 -8.83 -11.44
C ALA A 9 -1.72 -8.19 -11.45
N TYR A 10 -1.85 -7.05 -10.78
CA TYR A 10 -3.03 -6.20 -10.89
C TYR A 10 -3.03 -5.53 -12.26
N GLU A 11 -4.17 -5.58 -12.94
CA GLU A 11 -4.34 -4.88 -14.21
C GLU A 11 -5.00 -3.54 -13.93
N VAL A 12 -4.35 -2.47 -14.37
CA VAL A 12 -4.90 -1.12 -14.28
C VAL A 12 -6.19 -1.06 -15.09
N PRO A 13 -7.32 -0.62 -14.50
CA PRO A 13 -8.59 -0.54 -15.22
C PRO A 13 -8.50 0.34 -16.46
N GLN A 14 -9.08 -0.12 -17.57
CA GLN A 14 -9.15 0.62 -18.84
C GLN A 14 -10.35 1.58 -18.85
N LEU A 15 -10.37 2.53 -17.93
CA LEU A 15 -11.35 3.62 -17.84
C LEU A 15 -10.65 4.98 -17.79
N PRO A 16 -11.33 6.09 -18.14
CA PRO A 16 -10.79 7.43 -17.94
C PRO A 16 -10.37 7.64 -16.49
N LYS A 17 -9.24 8.34 -16.26
CA LYS A 17 -8.74 8.60 -14.90
C LYS A 17 -9.79 9.24 -13.98
N SER A 18 -10.67 10.09 -14.52
CA SER A 18 -11.76 10.74 -13.78
C SER A 18 -12.80 9.77 -13.23
N GLU A 19 -12.91 8.56 -13.79
CA GLU A 19 -13.82 7.51 -13.35
C GLU A 19 -13.17 6.53 -12.35
N LEU A 20 -11.87 6.70 -12.09
CA LEU A 20 -11.09 5.84 -11.22
C LEU A 20 -10.77 6.56 -9.91
N ALA A 21 -10.52 5.78 -8.87
CA ALA A 21 -9.87 6.26 -7.68
C ALA A 21 -8.35 6.13 -7.84
N THR A 22 -7.60 6.98 -7.14
CA THR A 22 -6.15 6.94 -7.10
C THR A 22 -5.68 6.58 -5.69
N LEU A 23 -4.85 5.55 -5.59
CA LEU A 23 -4.15 5.18 -4.36
C LEU A 23 -2.69 5.58 -4.49
N GLN A 24 -2.16 6.21 -3.45
CA GLN A 24 -0.75 6.58 -3.33
C GLN A 24 -0.23 6.11 -1.98
N ILE A 25 1.09 5.97 -1.87
CA ILE A 25 1.75 5.74 -0.59
C ILE A 25 2.33 7.06 -0.13
N ASP A 26 2.02 7.47 1.11
CA ASP A 26 2.62 8.65 1.72
C ASP A 26 4.11 8.42 1.87
N THR A 27 4.95 9.18 1.16
CA THR A 27 6.40 9.06 1.18
C THR A 27 7.09 10.16 2.01
N GLU A 28 6.32 11.14 2.51
CA GLU A 28 6.87 12.36 3.14
C GLU A 28 7.39 12.09 4.57
N GLY A 29 6.82 11.11 5.27
CA GLY A 29 7.11 10.86 6.70
C GLY A 29 8.39 10.06 7.01
N GLY A 30 9.24 9.72 6.02
CA GLY A 30 10.46 8.92 6.21
C GLY A 30 10.25 7.48 6.74
N TRP A 31 9.04 7.11 7.15
CA TRP A 31 8.67 5.79 7.67
C TRP A 31 8.98 4.67 6.68
N LEU A 32 8.89 4.94 5.38
CA LEU A 32 9.23 3.95 4.34
C LEU A 32 10.68 3.48 4.42
N GLN A 33 11.59 4.31 4.94
CA GLN A 33 12.99 3.92 5.15
C GLN A 33 13.10 2.76 6.15
N ARG A 34 12.12 2.59 7.05
CA ARG A 34 12.04 1.47 8.02
C ARG A 34 11.87 0.11 7.35
N TYR A 35 11.46 0.08 6.09
CA TYR A 35 11.20 -1.14 5.35
C TYR A 35 12.24 -1.34 4.26
N LYS A 36 12.57 -2.60 4.02
CA LYS A 36 13.37 -3.09 2.89
C LYS A 36 12.49 -3.28 1.66
N LEU A 37 11.23 -3.66 1.88
CA LEU A 37 10.27 -3.93 0.82
C LEU A 37 8.86 -3.57 1.28
N ILE A 38 8.09 -3.01 0.35
CA ILE A 38 6.64 -2.89 0.44
C ILE A 38 6.00 -3.52 -0.78
N ALA A 39 4.94 -4.29 -0.58
CA ALA A 39 4.11 -4.84 -1.64
C ALA A 39 2.64 -4.57 -1.33
N PHE A 40 1.96 -3.92 -2.26
CA PHE A 40 0.55 -3.59 -2.13
C PHE A 40 -0.28 -4.39 -3.11
N ARG A 41 -1.40 -4.92 -2.62
CA ARG A 41 -2.32 -5.77 -3.38
C ARG A 41 -3.74 -5.23 -3.30
N ILE A 42 -4.45 -5.38 -4.41
CA ILE A 42 -5.86 -5.04 -4.56
C ILE A 42 -6.58 -6.27 -5.11
N ASP A 43 -7.64 -6.69 -4.43
CA ASP A 43 -8.42 -7.91 -4.69
C ASP A 43 -7.52 -9.15 -4.87
N GLY A 44 -6.48 -9.23 -4.03
CA GLY A 44 -5.51 -10.32 -4.03
C GLY A 44 -4.38 -10.22 -5.07
N LYS A 45 -4.49 -9.33 -6.06
CA LYS A 45 -3.51 -9.16 -7.13
C LYS A 45 -2.44 -8.11 -6.78
N LEU A 46 -1.20 -8.31 -7.26
CA LEU A 46 -0.08 -7.42 -6.97
C LEU A 46 -0.15 -6.11 -7.78
N ALA A 47 -0.49 -5.01 -7.10
CA ALA A 47 -0.58 -3.68 -7.70
C ALA A 47 0.76 -2.93 -7.67
N MET A 48 1.54 -3.13 -6.62
CA MET A 48 2.86 -2.51 -6.51
C MET A 48 3.77 -3.40 -5.68
N ARG A 49 5.06 -3.44 -6.07
CA ARG A 49 6.14 -3.99 -5.28
C ARG A 49 7.35 -3.08 -5.42
N LYS A 50 7.75 -2.47 -4.30
CA LYS A 50 8.90 -1.57 -4.26
C LYS A 50 9.91 -2.10 -3.26
N GLN A 51 11.12 -2.34 -3.74
CA GLN A 51 12.29 -2.45 -2.87
C GLN A 51 12.70 -1.03 -2.51
N ILE A 52 12.89 -0.79 -1.23
CA ILE A 52 13.29 0.50 -0.71
C ILE A 52 14.78 0.39 -0.41
N ASP A 53 15.55 1.44 -0.72
CA ASP A 53 16.96 1.57 -0.34
C ASP A 53 17.12 2.67 0.71
N ALA A 54 18.07 2.52 1.65
CA ALA A 54 18.14 3.33 2.87
C ALA A 54 18.53 4.80 2.61
N HIS A 55 18.99 5.13 1.42
CA HIS A 55 19.60 6.42 1.07
C HIS A 55 18.98 7.10 -0.16
N GLY A 56 17.87 6.55 -0.68
CA GLY A 56 17.22 7.07 -1.88
C GLY A 56 15.97 7.89 -1.58
N GLU A 57 15.68 8.88 -2.44
CA GLU A 57 14.35 9.45 -2.53
C GLU A 57 13.37 8.34 -2.97
N ILE A 58 12.30 8.17 -2.21
CA ILE A 58 11.34 7.09 -2.44
C ILE A 58 10.16 7.66 -3.23
N ALA A 59 10.17 7.44 -4.54
CA ALA A 59 9.02 7.68 -5.40
C ALA A 59 8.25 6.37 -5.63
N ILE A 60 6.93 6.43 -5.41
CA ILE A 60 5.99 5.33 -5.67
C ILE A 60 4.92 5.88 -6.61
N ASP A 61 4.74 5.19 -7.75
CA ASP A 61 3.76 5.59 -8.76
C ASP A 61 2.32 5.51 -8.21
N GLU A 62 1.45 6.33 -8.80
CA GLU A 62 0.01 6.28 -8.56
C GLU A 62 -0.57 4.93 -8.98
N ILE A 63 -1.47 4.39 -8.16
CA ILE A 63 -2.18 3.15 -8.44
C ILE A 63 -3.64 3.47 -8.70
N LEU A 64 -4.07 3.35 -9.95
CA LEU A 64 -5.47 3.57 -10.34
C LEU A 64 -6.31 2.32 -10.02
N VAL A 65 -7.48 2.53 -9.43
CA VAL A 65 -8.36 1.43 -8.99
C VAL A 65 -9.83 1.74 -9.28
N LEU A 66 -10.59 0.70 -9.64
CA LEU A 66 -12.05 0.84 -9.80
C LEU A 66 -12.70 1.28 -8.48
N PRO A 67 -13.67 2.21 -8.53
CA PRO A 67 -14.49 2.60 -7.39
C PRO A 67 -15.25 1.42 -6.75
N GLY A 68 -15.68 1.62 -5.51
CA GLY A 68 -16.42 0.68 -4.69
C GLY A 68 -15.57 0.02 -3.62
N LYS A 69 -16.17 -0.95 -2.91
CA LYS A 69 -15.50 -1.71 -1.86
C LYS A 69 -14.44 -2.65 -2.45
N ARG A 70 -13.18 -2.47 -2.06
CA ARG A 70 -12.04 -3.30 -2.48
C ARG A 70 -11.39 -3.97 -1.28
N ASP A 71 -10.93 -5.20 -1.48
CA ASP A 71 -10.13 -5.92 -0.50
C ASP A 71 -8.66 -5.65 -0.78
N MET A 72 -7.92 -5.15 0.20
CA MET A 72 -6.55 -4.69 0.04
C MET A 72 -5.62 -5.40 1.01
N SER A 73 -4.35 -5.52 0.64
CA SER A 73 -3.32 -5.92 1.59
C SER A 73 -1.99 -5.24 1.34
N VAL A 74 -1.28 -4.96 2.42
CA VAL A 74 0.06 -4.41 2.42
C VAL A 74 0.96 -5.45 3.08
N THR A 75 1.97 -5.91 2.35
CA THR A 75 3.08 -6.69 2.90
C THR A 75 4.28 -5.79 3.03
N THR A 76 4.84 -5.70 4.23
CA THR A 76 6.09 -5.00 4.49
C THR A 76 7.15 -5.96 5.01
N ILE A 77 8.40 -5.68 4.64
CA ILE A 77 9.56 -6.36 5.19
C ILE A 77 10.40 -5.29 5.89
N HIS A 78 10.57 -5.40 7.20
CA HIS A 78 11.32 -4.41 7.99
C HIS A 78 12.83 -4.53 7.74
N ARG A 79 13.52 -3.39 7.70
CA ARG A 79 15.00 -3.37 7.77
C ARG A 79 15.46 -3.63 9.18
N HIS A 80 16.64 -4.24 9.27
CA HIS A 80 17.46 -4.17 10.48
C HIS A 80 18.29 -2.89 10.46
N PHE A 81 18.23 -2.12 11.54
CA PHE A 81 18.96 -0.85 11.69
C PHE A 81 20.17 -0.95 12.62
N PHE A 82 20.42 -2.11 13.23
CA PHE A 82 21.55 -2.31 14.12
C PHE A 82 22.62 -3.16 13.43
N ASP A 83 23.84 -2.62 13.38
CA ASP A 83 25.06 -3.28 12.89
C ASP A 83 25.29 -4.60 13.63
N ASN A 84 24.83 -5.69 13.02
CA ASN A 84 25.37 -7.04 13.03
C ASN A 84 24.28 -7.95 12.44
N ASP A 85 24.56 -8.48 11.26
CA ASP A 85 23.66 -9.07 10.26
C ASP A 85 23.06 -10.43 10.67
N THR A 86 22.59 -10.56 11.92
CA THR A 86 21.96 -11.78 12.46
C THR A 86 20.49 -11.61 12.83
N GLY A 87 19.90 -10.47 12.48
CA GLY A 87 18.53 -10.14 12.84
C GLY A 87 17.46 -10.84 11.98
N SER A 88 16.40 -11.36 12.61
CA SER A 88 15.26 -11.95 11.91
C SER A 88 14.53 -10.89 11.08
N THR A 89 14.45 -11.08 9.77
CA THR A 89 13.63 -10.23 8.89
C THR A 89 12.16 -10.40 9.25
N ILE A 90 11.52 -9.36 9.82
CA ILE A 90 10.09 -9.42 10.12
C ILE A 90 9.32 -9.04 8.86
N GLN A 91 8.54 -10.00 8.37
CA GLN A 91 7.53 -9.77 7.35
C GLN A 91 6.17 -9.58 8.03
N LEU A 92 5.53 -8.43 7.80
CA LEU A 92 4.18 -8.16 8.27
C LEU A 92 3.22 -8.13 7.09
N VAL A 93 2.04 -8.70 7.27
CA VAL A 93 0.96 -8.67 6.27
C VAL A 93 -0.28 -8.08 6.92
N SER A 94 -0.66 -6.89 6.46
CA SER A 94 -1.88 -6.24 6.87
C SER A 94 -2.95 -6.39 5.79
N LYS A 95 -4.18 -6.67 6.21
CA LYS A 95 -5.34 -6.85 5.33
C LYS A 95 -6.46 -5.91 5.78
N PHE A 96 -7.11 -5.27 4.83
CA PHE A 96 -8.23 -4.36 5.10
C PHE A 96 -9.15 -4.26 3.88
N SER A 97 -10.34 -3.72 4.09
CA SER A 97 -11.22 -3.33 2.99
C SER A 97 -11.45 -1.83 3.06
N ALA A 98 -11.59 -1.20 1.91
CA ALA A 98 -11.87 0.22 1.79
C ALA A 98 -12.89 0.46 0.68
N ASP A 99 -13.83 1.39 0.91
CA ASP A 99 -14.76 1.86 -0.11
C ASP A 99 -14.21 3.15 -0.74
N VAL A 100 -13.75 3.05 -1.98
CA VAL A 100 -13.10 4.15 -2.70
C VAL A 100 -14.03 4.74 -3.74
N LYS A 101 -14.05 6.06 -3.87
CA LYS A 101 -14.96 6.78 -4.77
C LYS A 101 -14.24 7.20 -6.06
N ALA A 102 -14.97 7.27 -7.18
CA ALA A 102 -14.46 7.82 -8.43
C ALA A 102 -13.91 9.24 -8.21
N GLY A 103 -12.75 9.54 -8.80
CA GLY A 103 -12.04 10.82 -8.62
C GLY A 103 -11.42 11.01 -7.24
N GLY A 104 -11.63 10.09 -6.29
CA GLY A 104 -11.02 10.14 -4.97
C GLY A 104 -9.52 9.84 -5.05
N THR A 105 -8.74 10.53 -4.21
CA THR A 105 -7.30 10.25 -4.02
C THR A 105 -7.09 9.84 -2.58
N TYR A 106 -6.38 8.74 -2.37
CA TYR A 106 -6.22 8.13 -1.05
C TYR A 106 -4.76 7.83 -0.74
N LEU A 107 -4.34 8.15 0.47
CA LEU A 107 -2.97 7.98 0.94
C LEU A 107 -2.88 6.81 1.92
N LEU A 108 -2.01 5.86 1.60
CA LEU A 108 -1.56 4.79 2.50
C LEU A 108 -0.52 5.38 3.46
N LYS A 109 -0.84 5.44 4.76
CA LYS A 109 0.02 6.06 5.79
C LYS A 109 0.62 5.05 6.78
N ASP A 110 1.64 5.50 7.50
CA ASP A 110 2.52 4.70 8.36
C ASP A 110 1.87 4.13 9.62
N ASP A 111 0.83 4.79 10.12
CA ASP A 111 0.01 4.40 11.26
C ASP A 111 -1.13 3.47 10.88
N ASN A 112 -0.93 2.75 9.78
CA ASN A 112 -1.78 1.68 9.31
C ASN A 112 -3.19 2.14 8.88
N LYS A 113 -3.26 3.27 8.18
CA LYS A 113 -4.54 3.83 7.73
C LYS A 113 -4.52 4.23 6.26
N LEU A 114 -5.69 4.13 5.66
CA LEU A 114 -5.98 4.72 4.36
C LEU A 114 -6.79 6.00 4.60
N VAL A 115 -6.31 7.12 4.08
CA VAL A 115 -6.90 8.44 4.30
C VAL A 115 -7.33 9.04 2.96
N ASP A 116 -8.48 9.70 2.91
CA ASP A 116 -8.83 10.57 1.79
C ASP A 116 -7.91 11.80 1.78
N ALA A 117 -7.17 12.00 0.69
CA ALA A 117 -6.17 13.05 0.57
C ALA A 117 -6.77 14.47 0.61
N ASN A 118 -8.04 14.62 0.21
CA ASN A 118 -8.70 15.92 0.13
C ASN A 118 -9.34 16.32 1.47
N THR A 119 -9.92 15.35 2.18
CA THR A 119 -10.67 15.63 3.42
C THR A 119 -9.89 15.32 4.68
N GLY A 120 -8.84 14.49 4.60
CA GLY A 120 -8.12 13.96 5.75
C GLY A 120 -8.89 12.88 6.51
N GLU A 121 -10.07 12.46 6.02
CA GLU A 121 -10.89 11.43 6.66
C GLU A 121 -10.22 10.06 6.56
N VAL A 122 -10.18 9.33 7.68
CA VAL A 122 -9.69 7.95 7.69
C VAL A 122 -10.79 7.03 7.16
N ILE A 123 -10.58 6.47 5.98
CA ILE A 123 -11.54 5.59 5.33
C ILE A 123 -11.35 4.12 5.70
N SER A 124 -10.17 3.74 6.21
CA SER A 124 -9.91 2.40 6.73
C SER A 124 -8.71 2.39 7.67
N HIS A 125 -8.75 1.52 8.67
CA HIS A 125 -7.60 1.15 9.49
C HIS A 125 -7.26 -0.32 9.25
N TRP A 126 -5.97 -0.64 9.18
CA TRP A 126 -5.52 -2.03 9.19
C TRP A 126 -4.76 -2.36 10.47
N LYS A 127 -4.91 -3.61 10.92
CA LYS A 127 -4.15 -4.13 12.06
C LYS A 127 -2.96 -4.93 11.51
N LEU A 128 -1.80 -4.74 12.13
CA LEU A 128 -0.64 -5.58 11.92
C LEU A 128 -0.91 -6.93 12.61
N PHE A 129 -0.80 -8.03 11.87
CA PHE A 129 -0.91 -9.40 12.37
C PHE A 129 0.42 -10.13 12.22
#